data_AF-A0A7W9ULJ8-F1
#
_entry.id   AF-A0A7W9ULJ8-F1
#
_cell.length_a   1.000
_cell.length_b   1.000
_cell.length_c   1.000
_cell.angle_alpha   90.00
_cell.angle_beta   90.00
_cell.angle_gamma   90.00
#
_symmetry.space_group_name_H-M   'P 1'
#
loop_
_entity.id
_entity.type
_entity.pdbx_description
1 polymer ?
#
loop_
_entity_poly.entity_id
_entity_poly.type
_entity_poly.pdbx_seq_one_letter_code
_entity_poly.pdbx_strand_id
1 'polypeptide(L)' 'MIGLHTTHLYNAVFRFDDQMIVTPYLVRARGYQHPALHLRRLSQHGIFESYADQTEQVWETVTLYSQGVGSVERTA' A
#
# COMPACT_ATOMS: atom_id res chain seq x y z
N MET A 1 6.98 2.94 10.87
CA MET A 1 8.09 2.56 9.96
C MET A 1 7.60 2.78 8.53
N ILE A 2 8.43 3.29 7.64
CA ILE A 2 8.07 3.51 6.23
C ILE A 2 8.99 2.61 5.39
N GLY A 3 8.40 1.75 4.55
CA GLY A 3 9.10 0.92 3.58
C GLY A 3 8.87 1.43 2.17
N LEU A 4 9.93 1.52 1.37
CA LEU A 4 9.86 1.89 -0.05
C LEU A 4 10.01 0.63 -0.90
N HIS A 5 9.12 0.44 -1.88
CA HIS A 5 9.18 -0.65 -2.85
C HIS A 5 9.15 -0.11 -4.28
N THR A 6 9.58 -0.93 -5.26
CA THR A 6 9.55 -0.59 -6.70
C THR A 6 8.46 -1.37 -7.46
N THR A 7 7.72 -2.25 -6.77
CA THR A 7 6.60 -3.01 -7.35
C THR A 7 5.53 -2.07 -7.91
N HIS A 8 5.14 -2.30 -9.16
CA HIS A 8 4.03 -1.58 -9.78
C HIS A 8 2.71 -2.17 -9.26
N LEU A 9 1.99 -1.37 -8.46
CA LEU A 9 0.68 -1.75 -7.93
C LEU A 9 -0.42 -0.94 -8.62
N TYR A 10 -1.47 -1.63 -9.04
CA TYR A 10 -2.69 -1.02 -9.60
C TYR A 10 -3.79 -0.89 -8.53
N ASN A 11 -3.39 -0.77 -7.28
CA ASN A 11 -4.28 -0.61 -6.14
C ASN A 11 -3.54 0.11 -5.01
N ALA A 12 -4.31 0.72 -4.11
CA ALA A 12 -3.85 1.03 -2.77
C ALA A 12 -4.63 0.18 -1.77
N VAL A 13 -3.98 -0.16 -0.66
CA VAL A 13 -4.54 -1.00 0.41
C VAL A 13 -4.33 -0.28 1.73
N PHE A 14 -5.42 -0.15 2.50
CA PHE A 14 -5.40 0.34 3.87
C PHE A 14 -5.99 -0.76 4.76
N ARG A 15 -5.18 -1.36 5.63
CA ARG A 15 -5.58 -2.50 6.48
C ARG A 15 -5.66 -2.08 7.94
N PHE A 16 -6.70 -2.56 8.63
CA PHE A 16 -6.95 -2.37 10.05
C PHE A 16 -7.47 -3.67 10.64
N ASP A 17 -6.63 -4.43 11.35
CA ASP A 17 -6.97 -5.73 11.92
C ASP A 17 -7.60 -6.69 10.87
N ASP A 18 -8.92 -6.93 10.99
CA ASP A 18 -9.75 -7.78 10.13
C ASP A 18 -10.61 -6.98 9.11
N GLN A 19 -10.32 -5.69 8.93
CA GLN A 19 -10.94 -4.79 7.96
C GLN A 19 -9.89 -4.26 6.97
N MET A 20 -10.32 -3.97 5.74
CA MET A 20 -9.44 -3.42 4.71
C MET A 20 -10.22 -2.53 3.75
N ILE A 21 -9.65 -1.40 3.36
CA ILE A 21 -10.10 -0.61 2.22
C ILE A 21 -9.14 -0.85 1.07
N VAL A 22 -9.64 -1.35 -0.05
CA VAL A 22 -8.87 -1.53 -1.29
C VAL A 22 -9.38 -0.55 -2.32
N THR A 23 -8.47 0.15 -2.98
CA THR A 23 -8.79 1.05 -4.09
C THR A 23 -8.16 0.57 -5.40
N PRO A 24 -8.82 -0.33 -6.13
CA PRO A 24 -8.39 -0.71 -7.48
C PRO A 24 -8.32 0.49 -8.41
N TYR A 25 -7.27 0.57 -9.21
CA TYR A 25 -7.04 1.64 -10.16
C TYR A 25 -7.98 1.50 -11.37
N LEU A 26 -8.66 2.59 -11.70
CA LEU A 26 -9.45 2.73 -12.91
C LEU A 26 -8.67 3.55 -13.92
N VAL A 27 -8.50 3.00 -15.13
CA VAL A 27 -7.80 3.68 -16.22
C VAL A 27 -8.51 5.00 -16.56
N ARG A 28 -7.73 6.09 -16.68
CA ARG A 28 -8.21 7.47 -16.96
C ARG A 28 -9.10 8.09 -15.88
N ALA A 29 -9.20 7.49 -14.70
CA ALA A 29 -9.88 8.09 -13.56
C ALA A 29 -8.90 8.91 -12.70
N ARG A 30 -9.41 9.94 -12.02
CA ARG A 30 -8.67 10.68 -10.98
C ARG A 30 -8.67 9.87 -9.67
N GLY A 31 -7.74 10.19 -8.77
CA GLY A 31 -7.57 9.49 -7.49
C GLY A 31 -8.88 9.30 -6.70
N TYR A 32 -9.69 10.35 -6.59
CA TYR A 32 -10.96 10.33 -5.86
C TYR A 32 -12.08 9.54 -6.56
N GLN A 33 -11.90 9.17 -7.83
CA GLN A 33 -12.88 8.41 -8.61
C GLN A 33 -12.61 6.90 -8.56
N HIS A 34 -11.48 6.47 -7.98
CA HIS A 34 -11.25 5.05 -7.76
C HIS A 34 -12.24 4.51 -6.72
N PRO A 35 -12.78 3.29 -6.92
CA PRO A 35 -13.67 2.68 -5.95
C PRO A 35 -12.94 2.47 -4.63
N ALA A 36 -13.65 2.63 -3.51
CA ALA A 36 -13.17 2.27 -2.19
C ALA A 36 -13.96 1.05 -1.72
N LEU A 37 -13.37 -0.13 -1.90
CA LEU A 37 -13.99 -1.39 -1.51
C LEU A 37 -13.67 -1.67 -0.06
N HIS A 38 -14.68 -1.69 0.80
CA HIS A 38 -14.53 -2.10 2.19
C HIS A 38 -14.67 -3.63 2.30
N LEU A 39 -13.57 -4.29 2.62
CA LEU A 39 -13.46 -5.73 2.78
C LEU A 39 -13.39 -6.10 4.26
N ARG A 40 -14.13 -7.14 4.63
CA ARG A 40 -14.06 -7.81 5.92
C ARG A 40 -13.40 -9.16 5.77
N ARG A 41 -12.59 -9.57 6.73
CA ARG A 41 -12.10 -10.94 6.82
C ARG A 41 -13.25 -11.87 7.18
N LEU A 42 -13.74 -12.64 6.21
CA LEU A 42 -14.85 -13.57 6.39
C LEU A 42 -14.45 -15.05 6.21
N SER A 43 -13.27 -15.30 5.65
CA SER A 43 -12.75 -16.65 5.39
C SER A 43 -11.23 -16.59 5.23
N GLN A 44 -10.56 -17.70 5.56
CA GLN A 44 -9.11 -17.91 5.38
C GLN A 44 -8.68 -17.99 3.90
N HIS A 45 -9.64 -18.13 2.97
CA HIS A 45 -9.38 -18.19 1.53
C HIS A 45 -10.16 -17.12 0.77
N GLY A 46 -10.53 -16.03 1.47
CA GLY A 46 -11.30 -14.93 0.89
C GLY A 46 -10.43 -13.86 0.25
N ILE A 47 -11.08 -12.92 -0.43
CA ILE A 47 -10.45 -11.76 -1.07
C ILE A 47 -9.58 -10.93 -0.11
N PHE A 48 -9.98 -10.86 1.17
CA PHE A 48 -9.19 -10.20 2.20
C PHE A 48 -7.80 -10.80 2.33
N GLU A 49 -7.71 -12.14 2.41
CA GLU A 49 -6.46 -12.86 2.59
C GLU A 49 -5.58 -12.76 1.36
N SER A 50 -6.18 -12.77 0.16
CA SER A 50 -5.44 -12.57 -1.08
C SER A 50 -4.74 -11.20 -1.14
N TYR A 51 -5.42 -10.12 -0.73
CA TYR A 51 -4.78 -8.80 -0.67
C TYR A 51 -3.81 -8.65 0.50
N ALA A 52 -4.08 -9.32 1.63
CA ALA A 52 -3.17 -9.35 2.76
C ALA A 52 -1.84 -10.02 2.37
N ASP A 53 -1.91 -11.21 1.79
CA ASP A 53 -0.74 -11.97 1.32
C ASP A 53 0.07 -11.20 0.28
N GLN A 54 -0.59 -10.58 -0.71
CA GLN A 54 0.07 -9.70 -1.66
C GLN A 54 0.82 -8.55 -0.96
N THR A 55 0.22 -7.94 0.05
CA THR A 55 0.84 -6.82 0.76
C THR A 55 2.06 -7.28 1.55
N GLU A 56 1.99 -8.42 2.22
CA GLU A 56 3.13 -9.00 2.95
C GLU A 56 4.28 -9.35 1.99
N GLN A 57 3.99 -9.98 0.85
CA GLN A 57 5.00 -10.27 -0.16
C GLN A 57 5.69 -9.00 -0.68
N VAL A 58 4.95 -7.91 -0.88
CA VAL A 58 5.55 -6.61 -1.24
C VAL A 58 6.38 -6.06 -0.07
N TRP A 59 5.88 -6.19 1.16
CA TRP A 59 6.55 -5.69 2.35
C TRP A 59 7.91 -6.35 2.58
N GLU A 60 8.06 -7.64 2.28
CA GLU A 60 9.35 -8.35 2.34
C GLU A 60 10.42 -7.76 1.39
N THR A 61 10.01 -7.01 0.37
CA THR A 61 10.90 -6.38 -0.62
C THR A 61 11.25 -4.93 -0.31
N VAL A 62 10.71 -4.35 0.76
CA VAL A 62 10.86 -2.91 1.02
C VAL A 62 12.27 -2.56 1.48
N THR A 63 12.78 -1.43 1.00
CA THR A 63 13.91 -0.74 1.62
C THR A 63 13.38 0.19 2.70
N LEU A 64 13.88 0.07 3.93
CA LEU A 64 13.48 0.94 5.01
C LEU A 64 13.87 2.38 4.75
N TYR A 65 12.89 3.27 4.83
CA TYR A 65 13.13 4.69 4.74
C TYR A 65 13.69 5.21 6.08
N SER A 66 14.98 5.54 6.09
CA SER A 66 15.61 6.26 7.19
C SER A 66 15.45 7.76 6.97
N GLN A 67 14.76 8.42 7.89
CA GLN A 67 14.72 9.88 7.94
C GLN A 67 16.07 10.39 8.47
N GLY A 68 16.97 10.83 7.57
CA GLY A 68 18.10 11.71 7.90
C GLY A 68 19.47 11.38 7.30
N VAL A 69 19.79 11.94 6.13
CA VAL A 69 20.97 12.79 5.89
C VAL A 69 20.57 13.83 4.84
N GLY A 70 20.02 14.93 5.33
CA GLY A 70 19.71 16.14 4.56
C GLY A 70 20.02 17.36 5.41
N SER A 71 21.17 17.36 6.09
CA SER A 71 21.72 18.57 6.71
C SER A 71 22.36 19.41 5.60
N VAL A 72 21.56 20.35 5.10
CA VAL A 72 21.97 21.72 4.73
C VAL A 72 23.41 21.88 4.25
N GLU A 73 23.60 21.90 2.94
CA GLU A 73 24.57 22.78 2.28
C GLU A 73 23.81 23.73 1.35
N ARG A 74 23.07 24.66 1.98
CA ARG A 74 23.03 26.03 1.47
C ARG A 74 24.29 26.68 2.02
N THR A 75 25.27 26.98 1.17
CA THR A 75 26.12 28.19 1.15
C THR A 75 27.34 27.92 0.26
N ALA A 76 27.33 28.46 -0.96
CA ALA A 76 28.39 29.31 -1.54
C ALA A 76 27.96 29.72 -2.95
#